data_AF-A0A7C5MKK4-F1
#
_entry.id   AF-A0A7C5MKK4-F1
#
_cell.length_a   1.000
_cell.length_b   1.000
_cell.length_c   1.000
_cell.angle_alpha   90.00
_cell.angle_beta   90.00
_cell.angle_gamma   90.00
#
_symmetry.space_group_name_H-M   'P 1'
#
loop_
_entity.id
_entity.type
_entity.pdbx_description
1 polymer ?
#
loop_
_entity_poly.entity_id
_entity_poly.type
_entity_poly.pdbx_seq_one_letter_code
_entity_poly.pdbx_strand_id
1 'polypeptide(L)' 'MTTIRDVGLHCSLYPRSIEIIHSCQAESGAFLACPSFSQYAYCWLRDGSFIAHAMDRVGEHASAAAFF' A
#
# COMPACT_ATOMS: atom_id res chain seq x y z
N MET A 1 3.03 -35.52 -15.86
CA MET A 1 4.28 -35.03 -15.25
C MET A 1 3.96 -33.67 -14.66
N THR A 2 3.96 -33.58 -13.33
CA THR A 2 3.13 -32.71 -12.50
C THR A 2 3.34 -31.21 -12.75
N THR A 3 2.26 -30.51 -13.09
CA THR A 3 2.15 -29.04 -13.18
C THR A 3 2.25 -28.40 -11.80
N ILE A 4 2.97 -27.28 -11.68
CA ILE A 4 3.03 -26.39 -10.49
C ILE A 4 1.69 -25.65 -10.33
N ARG A 5 0.63 -26.41 -10.09
CA ARG A 5 -0.63 -25.95 -9.52
C ARG A 5 -0.67 -26.57 -8.13
N ASP A 6 -0.98 -25.77 -7.11
CA ASP A 6 -1.12 -26.13 -5.68
C ASP A 6 0.11 -25.99 -4.76
N VAL A 7 0.61 -24.76 -4.64
CA VAL A 7 0.93 -24.19 -3.32
C VAL A 7 -0.12 -23.10 -3.07
N GLY A 8 -1.02 -23.32 -2.10
CA GLY A 8 -2.35 -22.72 -2.04
C GLY A 8 -2.45 -21.19 -2.16
N LEU A 9 -3.50 -20.74 -2.85
CA LEU A 9 -4.21 -19.44 -2.78
C LEU A 9 -3.45 -18.22 -2.20
N HIS A 10 -2.21 -17.98 -2.61
CA HIS A 10 -1.51 -16.74 -2.27
C HIS A 10 -1.79 -15.70 -3.36
N CYS A 11 -2.59 -14.69 -3.02
CA CYS A 11 -2.56 -13.43 -3.77
C CYS A 11 -1.11 -12.94 -3.78
N SER A 12 -0.60 -12.53 -4.94
CA SER A 12 0.77 -12.03 -5.05
C SER A 12 0.96 -10.84 -4.12
N LEU A 13 2.05 -10.84 -3.35
CA LEU A 13 2.33 -9.78 -2.36
C LEU A 13 2.38 -8.41 -3.02
N TYR A 14 2.95 -8.32 -4.21
CA TYR A 14 3.13 -7.05 -4.92
C TYR A 14 1.82 -6.32 -5.22
N PRO A 15 0.86 -6.89 -6.00
CA PRO A 15 -0.43 -6.23 -6.24
C PRO A 15 -1.25 -6.08 -4.95
N ARG A 16 -1.13 -7.01 -3.99
CA ARG A 16 -1.84 -6.90 -2.72
C ARG A 16 -1.35 -5.72 -1.87
N SER A 17 -0.05 -5.42 -1.88
CA SER A 17 0.49 -4.25 -1.18
C SER A 17 -0.07 -2.95 -1.74
N ILE A 18 -0.15 -2.83 -3.07
CA ILE A 18 -0.69 -1.64 -3.75
C ILE A 18 -2.17 -1.44 -3.41
N GLU A 19 -2.97 -2.52 -3.46
CA GLU A 19 -4.38 -2.50 -3.08
C GLU A 19 -4.60 -2.03 -1.63
N ILE A 20 -3.80 -2.55 -0.69
CA ILE A 20 -3.88 -2.14 0.72
C ILE A 20 -3.56 -0.66 0.88
N ILE A 21 -2.48 -0.17 0.25
CA ILE A 21 -2.08 1.24 0.34
C ILE A 21 -3.20 2.15 -0.18
N HIS A 22 -3.79 1.85 -1.34
CA HIS A 22 -4.91 2.62 -1.87
C HIS A 22 -6.11 2.62 -0.92
N SER A 23 -6.47 1.46 -0.36
CA SER A 23 -7.60 1.35 0.57
C SER A 23 -7.39 2.14 1.87
N CYS A 24 -6.14 2.48 2.18
CA CYS A 24 -5.72 3.20 3.38
C CYS A 24 -5.31 4.66 3.10
N GLN A 25 -5.55 5.16 1.88
CA GLN A 25 -5.36 6.56 1.54
C GLN A 25 -6.67 7.35 1.74
N ALA A 26 -6.61 8.45 2.49
CA ALA A 26 -7.72 9.37 2.64
C ALA A 26 -7.88 10.26 1.41
N GLU A 27 -9.05 10.88 1.23
CA GLU A 27 -9.30 11.85 0.15
C GLU A 27 -8.34 13.05 0.18
N SER A 28 -7.82 13.40 1.36
CA SER A 28 -6.78 14.42 1.53
C SER A 28 -5.39 14.00 1.06
N GLY A 29 -5.23 12.74 0.63
CA GLY A 29 -3.96 12.14 0.20
C GLY A 29 -3.12 11.51 1.32
N ALA A 30 -3.53 11.66 2.59
CA ALA A 30 -2.84 11.08 3.74
C ALA A 30 -2.94 9.53 3.76
N PHE A 31 -1.85 8.84 4.09
CA PHE A 31 -1.81 7.39 4.24
C PHE A 31 -1.83 6.98 5.72
N LEU A 32 -2.61 5.96 6.10
CA LEU A 32 -2.51 5.34 7.42
C LEU A 32 -1.15 4.62 7.58
N ALA A 33 -0.50 4.79 8.74
CA ALA A 33 0.73 4.06 9.02
C ALA A 33 0.48 2.54 9.23
N CYS A 34 -0.64 2.17 9.86
CA CYS A 34 -1.08 0.78 9.95
C CYS A 34 -2.61 0.69 10.19
N PRO A 35 -3.37 -0.04 9.36
CA PRO A 35 -4.82 -0.19 9.57
C PRO A 35 -5.17 -1.19 10.68
N SER A 36 -4.25 -2.08 11.07
CA SER A 36 -4.51 -3.19 12.01
C SER A 36 -3.91 -2.99 13.40
N PHE A 37 -3.28 -1.84 13.67
CA PHE A 37 -2.69 -1.52 14.96
C PHE A 37 -3.16 -0.14 15.41
N SER A 38 -3.96 -0.09 16.47
CA SER A 38 -4.73 1.11 16.84
C SER A 38 -3.86 2.33 17.16
N GLN A 39 -2.64 2.12 17.67
CA GLN A 39 -1.68 3.20 17.93
C GLN A 39 -1.11 3.83 16.65
N TYR A 40 -1.27 3.17 15.49
CA TYR A 40 -0.72 3.57 14.19
C TYR A 40 -1.81 3.91 13.18
N ALA A 41 -3.04 4.15 13.64
CA ALA A 41 -4.19 4.52 12.81
C ALA A 41 -4.18 5.98 12.31
N TYR A 42 -3.00 6.62 12.25
CA TYR A 42 -2.83 8.00 11.80
C TYR A 42 -1.72 8.10 10.76
N CYS A 43 -1.70 9.21 10.04
CA CYS A 43 -0.66 9.54 9.10
C CYS A 43 0.54 10.16 9.81
N TRP A 44 1.72 9.58 9.56
CA TRP A 44 3.01 10.12 10.00
C TRP A 44 3.81 10.56 8.78
N LEU A 45 4.47 11.72 8.88
CA LEU A 45 5.23 12.28 7.76
C LEU A 45 6.24 11.28 7.16
N ARG A 46 7.00 10.59 8.03
CA ARG A 46 7.98 9.58 7.61
C ARG A 46 7.33 8.41 6.86
N ASP A 47 6.32 7.81 7.46
CA ASP A 47 5.62 6.64 6.93
C ASP A 47 4.93 6.97 5.61
N GLY A 48 4.19 8.09 5.56
CA GLY A 48 3.56 8.60 4.35
C GLY A 48 4.56 8.93 3.24
N SER A 49 5.75 9.46 3.56
CA SER A 49 6.79 9.74 2.56
C SER A 49 7.31 8.47 1.89
N PHE A 50 7.52 7.39 2.66
CA PHE A 50 7.94 6.10 2.10
C PHE A 50 6.83 5.44 1.29
N ILE A 51 5.58 5.54 1.75
CA ILE A 51 4.41 5.03 1.02
C ILE A 51 4.24 5.78 -0.30
N ALA A 52 4.25 7.11 -0.29
CA ALA A 52 4.16 7.95 -1.49
C ALA A 52 5.29 7.64 -2.48
N HIS A 53 6.52 7.48 -2.00
CA HIS A 53 7.63 7.07 -2.85
C HIS A 53 7.39 5.68 -3.47
N ALA A 54 6.93 4.70 -2.70
CA ALA A 54 6.61 3.38 -3.22
C ALA A 54 5.51 3.43 -4.30
N MET A 55 4.45 4.22 -4.06
CA MET A 55 3.35 4.44 -5.01
C MET A 55 3.85 5.08 -6.31
N ASP A 56 4.71 6.09 -6.22
CA ASP A 56 5.36 6.69 -7.39
C ASP A 56 6.20 5.66 -8.18
N ARG A 57 6.95 4.80 -7.47
CA ARG A 57 7.79 3.77 -8.11
C ARG A 57 7.01 2.71 -8.87
N VAL A 58 5.74 2.48 -8.52
CA VAL A 58 4.86 1.50 -9.17
C VAL A 58 3.90 2.13 -10.20
N GLY A 59 4.01 3.44 -10.45
CA GLY A 59 3.21 4.16 -11.45
C GLY A 59 1.98 4.88 -10.92
N GLU A 60 1.72 4.80 -9.61
CA GLU A 60 0.59 5.46 -8.93
C GLU A 60 0.95 6.92 -8.59
N HIS A 61 1.35 7.68 -9.62
CA HIS A 61 1.89 9.04 -9.47
C HIS A 61 0.89 10.03 -8.86
N ALA A 62 -0.40 9.92 -9.21
CA ALA A 62 -1.43 10.80 -8.68
C ALA A 62 -1.67 10.55 -7.18
N SER A 63 -1.68 9.28 -6.76
CA SER A 63 -1.76 8.88 -5.36
C SER A 63 -0.56 9.39 -4.57
N ALA A 64 0.66 9.25 -5.12
CA ALA A 64 1.88 9.76 -4.50
C ALA A 64 1.90 11.29 -4.37
N ALA A 65 1.48 12.01 -5.43
CA ALA A 65 1.45 13.47 -5.43
C ALA A 65 0.43 14.03 -4.44
N ALA A 66 -0.71 13.37 -4.25
CA ALA A 66 -1.73 13.82 -3.31
C ALA A 66 -1.26 13.86 -1.84
N PHE A 67 -0.19 13.15 -1.49
CA PHE A 67 0.34 13.15 -0.13
C PHE A 67 1.05 14.46 0.26
N PHE A 68 1.58 15.22 -0.70
CA PHE A 68 2.37 16.44 -0.49
C PHE A 68 1.53 17.71 -0.62
#